data_AF-A0A0U5MIZ8-F1
#
_entry.id   AF-A0A0U5MIZ8-F1
#
_cell.length_a   1.000
_cell.length_b   1.000
_cell.length_c   1.000
_cell.angle_alpha   90.00
_cell.angle_beta   90.00
_cell.angle_gamma   90.00
#
_symmetry.space_group_name_H-M   'P 1'
#
loop_
_entity.id
_entity.type
_entity.pdbx_description
1 polymer ?
#
loop_
_entity_poly.entity_id
_entity_poly.type
_entity_poly.pdbx_seq_one_letter_code
_entity_poly.pdbx_strand_id
1 'polypeptide(L)'
;MSLLNDALGVLGKVAPTIATMLGGPLAGTAVSAIESALGLDPSGDKDAALKAVAAATPEQLLALKAEDNRHAEAMEKLGLDRDALAAQDRDSARKREMEVKDRVPGILAISLTLGFFGLLGWLVAHEPPQGSRDILNIMLGSLGTGWITMLAYYFGSSADTKRFQLQAAK
;
A
#
# COMPACT_ATOMS: atom_id res chain seq x y z
N MET A 1 -10.84 12.39 30.34
CA MET A 1 -11.21 11.18 29.57
C MET A 1 -12.60 11.25 28.93
N SER A 2 -13.59 12.00 29.45
CA SER A 2 -14.89 12.15 28.74
C SER A 2 -14.77 13.02 27.47
N LEU A 3 -14.17 14.21 27.58
CA LEU A 3 -14.11 15.20 26.48
C LEU A 3 -13.49 14.66 25.17
N LEU A 4 -12.46 13.84 25.27
CA LEU A 4 -11.78 13.29 24.10
C LEU A 4 -12.63 12.23 23.40
N ASN A 5 -13.36 11.40 24.15
CA ASN A 5 -14.28 10.41 23.57
C ASN A 5 -15.52 11.07 22.97
N ASP A 6 -16.03 12.13 23.62
CA ASP A 6 -17.18 12.89 23.13
C ASP A 6 -16.84 13.60 21.81
N ALA A 7 -15.67 14.26 21.76
CA ALA A 7 -15.18 14.92 20.54
C ALA A 7 -14.85 13.91 19.44
N LEU A 8 -14.22 12.77 19.74
CA LEU A 8 -13.99 11.70 18.76
C LEU A 8 -15.29 11.09 18.23
N GLY A 9 -16.34 11.02 19.05
CA GLY A 9 -17.66 10.55 18.61
C GLY A 9 -18.33 11.49 17.59
N VAL A 10 -18.12 12.80 17.73
CA VAL A 10 -18.59 13.82 16.77
C VAL A 10 -17.70 13.85 15.52
N LEU A 11 -16.38 13.92 15.71
CA LEU A 11 -15.40 13.92 14.61
C LEU A 11 -15.48 12.64 13.79
N GLY A 12 -15.67 11.48 14.41
CA GLY A 12 -15.81 10.21 13.69
C GLY A 12 -16.99 10.18 12.71
N LYS A 13 -18.01 11.03 12.90
CA LYS A 13 -19.18 11.13 12.01
C LYS A 13 -19.06 12.24 10.98
N VAL A 14 -18.40 13.35 11.33
CA VAL A 14 -18.41 14.59 10.54
C VAL A 14 -17.05 14.86 9.86
N ALA A 15 -15.96 14.46 10.51
CA ALA A 15 -14.59 14.70 10.11
C ALA A 15 -13.65 13.50 10.47
N PRO A 16 -13.82 12.33 9.84
CA PRO A 16 -13.09 11.10 10.17
C PRO A 16 -11.58 11.17 9.92
N THR A 17 -11.12 11.95 8.93
CA THR A 17 -9.69 12.11 8.65
C THR A 17 -9.02 12.92 9.76
N ILE A 18 -9.64 14.02 10.21
CA ILE A 18 -9.19 14.81 11.36
C ILE A 18 -9.26 13.99 12.65
N ALA A 19 -10.29 13.16 12.85
CA ALA A 19 -10.37 12.25 14.00
C ALA A 19 -9.17 11.28 14.05
N THR A 20 -8.80 10.73 12.90
CA THR A 20 -7.67 9.80 12.76
C THR A 20 -6.35 10.52 13.00
N MET A 21 -6.19 11.73 12.47
CA MET A 21 -5.01 12.57 12.73
C MET A 21 -4.87 12.89 14.23
N LEU A 22 -5.96 13.24 14.91
CA LEU A 22 -6.01 13.56 16.34
C LEU A 22 -5.58 12.40 17.25
N GLY A 23 -5.87 11.16 16.84
CA GLY A 23 -5.46 9.93 17.53
C GLY A 23 -4.07 9.40 17.11
N GLY A 24 -3.44 10.02 16.11
CA GLY A 24 -2.19 9.56 15.51
C GLY A 24 -1.01 10.52 15.70
N PRO A 25 0.12 10.29 15.01
CA PRO A 25 1.30 11.15 15.07
C PRO A 25 1.07 12.56 14.51
N LEU A 26 -0.05 12.76 13.81
CA LEU A 26 -0.50 14.04 13.25
C LEU A 26 -1.48 14.78 14.18
N ALA A 27 -1.47 14.48 15.47
CA ALA A 27 -2.43 15.07 16.41
C ALA A 27 -2.32 16.60 16.49
N GLY A 28 -1.11 17.15 16.39
CA GLY A 28 -0.90 18.61 16.38
C GLY A 28 -1.53 19.30 15.17
N THR A 29 -1.42 18.72 13.97
CA THR A 29 -2.02 19.29 12.76
C THR A 29 -3.55 19.16 12.78
N ALA A 30 -4.08 18.09 13.38
CA ALA A 30 -5.51 17.95 13.63
C ALA A 30 -6.06 19.06 14.54
N VAL A 31 -5.34 19.41 15.61
CA VAL A 31 -5.74 20.50 16.52
C VAL A 31 -5.77 21.83 15.76
N SER A 32 -4.75 22.15 14.97
CA SER A 32 -4.72 23.38 14.18
C SER A 32 -5.80 23.44 13.10
N ALA A 33 -6.16 22.30 12.49
CA ALA A 33 -7.26 22.22 11.53
C ALA A 33 -8.62 22.48 12.21
N ILE A 34 -8.82 21.94 13.42
CA ILE A 34 -10.01 22.20 14.24
C ILE A 34 -10.07 23.68 14.65
N GLU A 35 -8.97 24.25 15.13
CA GLU A 35 -8.89 25.68 15.51
C GLU A 35 -9.24 26.57 14.31
N SER A 36 -8.68 26.27 13.13
CA SER A 36 -8.94 27.02 11.90
C SER A 36 -10.39 26.90 11.42
N ALA A 37 -10.98 25.70 11.47
CA ALA A 37 -12.35 25.47 11.04
C ALA A 37 -13.38 26.10 11.99
N LEU A 38 -13.07 26.18 13.29
CA LEU A 38 -13.94 26.75 14.33
C LEU A 38 -13.69 28.23 14.60
N GLY A 39 -12.66 28.82 14.00
CA GLY A 39 -12.29 30.24 14.19
C GLY A 39 -11.70 30.53 15.56
N LEU A 40 -11.01 29.56 16.16
CA LEU A 40 -10.32 29.70 17.43
C LEU A 40 -8.92 30.30 17.22
N ASP A 41 -8.39 30.96 18.26
CA ASP A 41 -7.00 31.41 18.29
C ASP A 41 -6.06 30.18 18.19
N PRO A 42 -5.04 30.17 17.32
CA PRO A 42 -4.08 29.08 17.19
C PRO A 42 -3.20 28.96 18.45
N SER A 43 -3.80 28.40 19.50
CA SER A 43 -3.19 28.18 20.80
C SER A 43 -2.45 26.83 20.87
N GLY A 44 -2.82 25.88 19.99
CA GLY A 44 -2.36 24.50 20.06
C GLY A 44 -2.90 23.74 21.28
N ASP A 45 -3.87 24.31 22.00
CA ASP A 45 -4.49 23.68 23.15
C ASP A 45 -5.48 22.61 22.69
N LYS A 46 -5.03 21.37 22.77
CA LYS A 46 -5.81 20.18 22.43
C LYS A 46 -7.12 20.12 23.23
N ASP A 47 -7.13 20.50 24.50
CA ASP A 47 -8.33 20.40 25.33
C ASP A 47 -9.35 21.50 24.98
N ALA A 48 -8.89 22.69 24.60
CA ALA A 48 -9.75 23.76 24.11
C ALA A 48 -10.40 23.41 22.77
N ALA A 49 -9.61 22.86 21.83
CA ALA A 49 -10.11 22.42 20.53
C ALA A 49 -11.17 21.31 20.67
N LEU A 50 -10.95 20.33 21.55
CA LEU A 50 -11.91 19.24 21.78
C LEU A 50 -13.22 19.73 22.41
N LYS A 51 -13.14 20.68 23.34
CA LYS A 51 -14.34 21.32 23.92
C LYS A 51 -15.12 22.08 22.86
N ALA A 52 -14.45 22.80 21.97
CA ALA A 52 -15.10 23.55 20.90
C ALA A 52 -15.78 22.62 19.88
N VAL A 53 -15.20 21.46 19.59
CA VAL A 53 -15.85 20.43 18.75
C VAL A 53 -17.09 19.85 19.43
N ALA A 54 -17.03 19.60 20.75
CA ALA A 54 -18.18 19.09 21.50
C ALA A 54 -19.35 20.10 21.58
N ALA A 55 -19.05 21.40 21.49
CA ALA A 55 -20.03 22.49 21.51
C ALA A 55 -20.29 23.12 20.12
N ALA A 56 -19.80 22.51 19.03
CA ALA A 56 -19.83 23.10 17.70
C ALA A 56 -21.27 23.27 17.17
N THR A 57 -21.53 24.41 16.54
CA THR A 57 -22.81 24.67 15.85
C THR A 57 -22.91 23.86 14.54
N PRO A 58 -24.11 23.66 13.97
CA PRO A 58 -24.27 22.99 12.68
C PRO A 58 -23.43 23.60 11.54
N GLU A 59 -23.29 24.92 11.52
CA GLU A 59 -22.48 25.66 10.54
C GLU A 59 -20.98 25.37 10.73
N GLN A 60 -20.54 25.28 11.99
CA GLN A 60 -19.17 24.91 12.34
C GLN A 60 -18.87 23.45 12.01
N LEU A 61 -19.82 22.55 12.19
CA LEU A 61 -19.71 21.15 11.78
C LEU A 61 -19.60 21.02 10.25
N LEU A 62 -20.32 21.86 9.49
CA LEU A 62 -20.17 21.93 8.03
C LEU A 62 -18.79 22.45 7.62
N ALA A 63 -18.29 23.49 8.27
CA ALA A 63 -16.93 24.00 8.04
C ALA A 63 -15.87 22.94 8.34
N LEU A 64 -16.02 22.23 9.45
CA LEU A 64 -15.13 21.14 9.86
C LEU A 64 -15.16 19.97 8.87
N LYS A 65 -16.33 19.63 8.33
CA LYS A 65 -16.46 18.63 7.25
C LYS A 65 -15.79 19.08 5.96
N ALA A 66 -15.92 20.35 5.59
CA ALA A 66 -15.25 20.89 4.41
C ALA A 66 -13.72 20.83 4.55
N GLU A 67 -13.22 21.14 5.74
CA GLU A 67 -11.78 21.06 6.04
C GLU A 67 -11.28 19.62 6.11
N ASP A 68 -12.08 18.69 6.63
CA ASP A 68 -11.80 17.25 6.62
C ASP A 68 -11.67 16.71 5.18
N ASN A 69 -12.59 17.08 4.29
CA ASN A 69 -12.53 16.69 2.88
C ASN A 69 -11.25 17.19 2.20
N ARG A 70 -10.82 18.44 2.49
CA ARG A 70 -9.55 18.99 1.96
C ARG A 70 -8.34 18.19 2.43
N HIS A 71 -8.32 17.81 3.71
CA HIS A 71 -7.26 16.98 4.27
C HIS A 71 -7.30 15.56 3.70
N ALA A 72 -8.48 14.98 3.51
CA ALA A 72 -8.65 13.68 2.88
C ALA A 72 -8.11 13.68 1.44
N GLU A 73 -8.46 14.69 0.64
CA GLU A 73 -7.95 14.86 -0.72
C GLU A 73 -6.43 15.05 -0.75
N ALA A 74 -5.87 15.85 0.17
CA ALA A 74 -4.43 16.05 0.25
C ALA A 74 -3.70 14.76 0.63
N MET A 75 -4.22 14.00 1.59
CA MET A 75 -3.66 12.71 2.00
C MET A 75 -3.75 11.66 0.90
N GLU A 76 -4.85 11.64 0.14
CA GLU A 76 -5.01 10.77 -1.03
C GLU A 76 -3.99 11.14 -2.12
N LYS A 77 -3.84 12.43 -2.45
CA LYS A 77 -2.84 12.91 -3.42
C LYS A 77 -1.42 12.52 -3.00
N LEU A 78 -1.07 12.71 -1.73
CA LEU A 78 0.24 12.30 -1.20
C LEU A 78 0.45 10.78 -1.29
N GLY A 79 -0.61 9.99 -1.08
CA GLY A 79 -0.58 8.54 -1.29
C GLY A 79 -0.34 8.15 -2.75
N LEU A 80 -1.07 8.77 -3.68
CA LEU A 80 -0.91 8.57 -5.12
C LEU A 80 0.49 8.95 -5.61
N ASP A 81 1.05 10.06 -5.12
CA ASP A 81 2.41 10.49 -5.45
C ASP A 81 3.46 9.52 -4.91
N ARG A 82 3.28 8.99 -3.68
CA ARG A 82 4.17 7.95 -3.13
C ARG A 82 4.16 6.69 -3.97
N ASP A 83 2.98 6.23 -4.38
CA ASP A 83 2.86 5.04 -5.23
C ASP A 83 3.43 5.29 -6.64
N ALA A 84 3.23 6.50 -7.18
CA ALA A 84 3.81 6.90 -8.45
C ALA A 84 5.35 6.94 -8.39
N LEU A 85 5.92 7.48 -7.31
CA LEU A 85 7.37 7.49 -7.06
C LEU A 85 7.92 6.07 -6.91
N ALA A 86 7.27 5.21 -6.13
CA ALA A 86 7.67 3.81 -5.98
C ALA A 86 7.59 3.05 -7.32
N ALA A 87 6.59 3.35 -8.14
CA ALA A 87 6.48 2.78 -9.47
C ALA A 87 7.57 3.29 -10.43
N GLN A 88 7.92 4.57 -10.35
CA GLN A 88 9.04 5.15 -11.11
C GLN A 88 10.37 4.54 -10.69
N ASP A 89 10.58 4.30 -9.39
CA ASP A 89 11.80 3.64 -8.89
C ASP A 89 11.96 2.24 -9.49
N ARG A 90 10.89 1.43 -9.49
CA ARG A 90 10.86 0.11 -10.16
C ARG A 90 11.09 0.20 -11.66
N ASP A 91 10.49 1.17 -12.34
CA ASP A 91 10.69 1.39 -13.77
C ASP A 91 12.14 1.80 -14.07
N SER A 92 12.75 2.64 -13.23
CA SER A 92 14.16 3.02 -13.34
C SER A 92 15.09 1.83 -13.13
N ALA A 93 14.78 0.94 -12.18
CA ALA A 93 15.52 -0.29 -11.95
C ALA A 93 15.47 -1.21 -13.19
N ARG A 94 14.28 -1.41 -13.78
CA ARG A 94 14.10 -2.18 -15.01
C ARG A 94 14.80 -1.53 -16.22
N LYS A 95 14.74 -0.21 -16.35
CA LYS A 95 15.47 0.52 -17.40
C LYS A 95 16.97 0.36 -17.27
N ARG A 96 17.51 0.36 -16.04
CA ARG A 96 18.93 0.03 -15.81
C ARG A 96 19.26 -1.40 -16.22
N GLU A 97 18.42 -2.38 -15.91
CA GLU A 97 18.62 -3.77 -16.37
C GLU A 97 18.65 -3.86 -17.91
N MET A 98 17.80 -3.10 -18.60
CA MET A 98 17.80 -3.02 -20.07
C MET A 98 19.02 -2.29 -20.64
N GLU A 99 19.46 -1.18 -20.04
CA GLU A 99 20.64 -0.42 -20.48
C GLU A 99 21.96 -1.17 -20.26
N VAL A 100 22.07 -1.91 -19.15
CA VAL A 100 23.25 -2.73 -18.82
C VAL A 100 23.30 -4.03 -19.64
N LYS A 101 22.20 -4.38 -20.34
CA LYS A 101 22.04 -5.67 -21.05
C LYS A 101 22.36 -6.85 -20.14
N ASP A 102 21.92 -6.79 -18.89
CA ASP A 102 22.23 -7.85 -17.94
C ASP A 102 21.55 -9.15 -18.39
N ARG A 103 22.37 -10.11 -18.83
CA ARG A 103 21.90 -11.42 -19.28
C ARG A 103 21.67 -12.37 -18.11
N VAL A 104 22.05 -12.00 -16.90
CA VAL A 104 21.96 -12.86 -15.71
C VAL A 104 20.51 -13.27 -15.43
N PRO A 105 19.50 -12.39 -15.43
CA PRO A 105 18.11 -12.81 -15.21
C PRO A 105 17.63 -13.82 -16.27
N GLY A 106 18.03 -13.63 -17.54
CA GLY A 106 17.64 -14.50 -18.65
C GLY A 106 18.29 -15.88 -18.54
N ILE A 107 19.57 -15.92 -18.21
CA ILE A 107 20.32 -17.18 -18.00
C ILE A 107 19.76 -17.95 -16.80
N LEU A 108 19.44 -17.26 -15.71
CA LEU A 108 18.81 -17.88 -14.53
C LEU A 108 17.41 -18.43 -14.85
N ALA A 109 16.61 -17.72 -15.64
CA ALA A 109 15.28 -18.19 -16.06
C ALA A 109 15.36 -19.44 -16.93
N ILE A 110 16.29 -19.47 -17.90
CA ILE A 110 16.54 -20.65 -18.74
C ILE A 110 17.05 -21.81 -17.88
N SER A 111 17.99 -21.56 -16.97
CA SER A 111 18.57 -22.58 -16.09
C SER A 111 17.51 -23.18 -15.16
N LEU A 112 16.63 -22.35 -14.58
CA LEU A 112 15.53 -22.80 -13.73
C LEU A 112 14.50 -23.62 -14.52
N THR A 113 14.16 -23.17 -15.74
CA THR A 113 13.23 -23.88 -16.62
C THR A 113 13.78 -25.25 -17.02
N LEU A 114 15.03 -25.32 -17.47
CA LEU A 114 15.68 -26.57 -17.83
C LEU A 114 15.84 -27.50 -16.62
N GLY A 115 16.18 -26.97 -15.45
CA GLY A 115 16.29 -27.75 -14.22
C GLY A 115 14.94 -28.34 -13.77
N PHE A 116 13.87 -27.54 -13.82
CA PHE A 116 12.54 -27.99 -13.43
C PHE A 116 11.98 -29.05 -14.37
N PHE A 117 11.97 -28.80 -15.68
CA PHE A 117 11.48 -29.77 -16.67
C PHE A 117 12.41 -30.98 -16.82
N GLY A 118 13.72 -30.80 -16.64
CA GLY A 118 14.69 -31.90 -16.63
C GLY A 118 14.47 -32.85 -15.45
N LEU A 119 14.24 -32.31 -14.25
CA LEU A 119 13.93 -33.11 -13.06
C LEU A 119 12.59 -33.86 -13.21
N LEU A 120 11.57 -33.20 -13.75
CA LEU A 120 10.29 -33.82 -14.07
C LEU A 120 10.44 -34.97 -15.08
N GLY A 121 11.17 -34.74 -16.18
CA GLY A 121 11.43 -35.78 -17.18
C GLY A 121 12.20 -36.97 -16.59
N TRP A 122 13.18 -36.70 -15.72
CA TRP A 122 13.93 -37.75 -15.03
C TRP A 122 13.04 -38.57 -14.08
N LEU A 123 12.17 -37.92 -13.30
CA LEU A 123 11.21 -38.58 -12.40
C LEU A 123 10.16 -39.41 -13.14
N VAL A 124 9.78 -39.02 -14.36
CA VAL A 124 8.88 -39.81 -15.21
C VAL A 124 9.59 -41.05 -15.76
N ALA A 125 10.87 -40.92 -16.13
CA ALA A 125 11.65 -42.01 -16.70
C ALA A 125 12.23 -42.99 -15.66
N HIS A 126 12.43 -42.54 -14.42
CA HIS A 126 13.06 -43.33 -13.35
C HIS A 126 12.25 -43.25 -12.06
N GLU A 127 11.99 -44.42 -11.46
CA GLU A 127 11.27 -44.45 -10.19
C GLU A 127 12.21 -44.03 -9.04
N PRO A 128 11.87 -42.98 -8.28
CA PRO A 128 12.73 -42.52 -7.19
C PRO A 128 12.83 -43.58 -6.07
N PRO A 129 14.00 -43.73 -5.42
CA PRO A 129 14.17 -44.65 -4.29
C PRO A 129 13.16 -44.33 -3.18
N GLN A 130 12.50 -45.35 -2.61
CA GLN A 130 11.38 -45.19 -1.67
C GLN A 130 11.69 -44.26 -0.49
N GLY A 131 12.91 -44.33 0.09
CA GLY A 131 13.32 -43.46 1.20
C GLY A 131 13.55 -41.98 0.84
N SER A 132 13.53 -41.63 -0.44
CA SER A 132 13.78 -40.26 -0.93
C SER A 132 12.58 -39.63 -1.65
N ARG A 133 11.51 -40.39 -1.89
CA ARG A 133 10.34 -39.92 -2.67
C ARG A 133 9.69 -38.69 -2.08
N ASP A 134 9.46 -38.71 -0.77
CA ASP A 134 8.78 -37.60 -0.08
C ASP A 134 9.63 -36.32 -0.09
N ILE A 135 10.94 -36.46 0.12
CA ILE A 135 11.90 -35.35 0.05
C ILE A 135 11.94 -34.77 -1.36
N LEU A 136 12.00 -35.62 -2.39
CA LEU A 136 12.00 -35.20 -3.79
C LEU A 136 10.70 -34.47 -4.17
N ASN A 137 9.55 -34.94 -3.70
CA ASN A 137 8.25 -34.29 -3.95
C ASN A 137 8.15 -32.92 -3.27
N ILE A 138 8.64 -32.77 -2.04
CA ILE A 138 8.69 -31.48 -1.35
C ILE A 138 9.61 -30.50 -2.09
N MET A 139 10.80 -30.96 -2.49
CA MET A 139 11.74 -30.15 -3.26
C MET A 139 11.17 -29.74 -4.62
N LEU A 140 10.45 -30.65 -5.30
CA LEU A 140 9.77 -30.37 -6.55
C LEU A 140 8.68 -29.30 -6.39
N GLY A 141 7.90 -29.34 -5.31
CA GLY A 141 6.90 -28.32 -5.00
C GLY A 141 7.51 -26.93 -4.75
N SER A 142 8.64 -26.88 -4.04
CA SER A 142 9.41 -25.64 -3.85
C SER A 142 9.94 -25.10 -5.19
N LEU A 143 10.50 -25.97 -6.04
CA LEU A 143 11.00 -25.59 -7.35
C LEU A 143 9.89 -25.09 -8.28
N GLY A 144 8.71 -25.71 -8.23
CA GLY A 144 7.51 -25.26 -8.95
C GLY A 144 7.04 -23.88 -8.51
N THR A 145 7.09 -23.58 -7.21
CA THR A 145 6.79 -22.23 -6.69
C THR A 145 7.80 -21.19 -7.19
N GLY A 146 9.08 -21.55 -7.24
CA GLY A 146 10.13 -20.74 -7.86
C GLY A 146 9.87 -20.46 -9.34
N TRP A 147 9.42 -21.46 -10.10
CA TRP A 147 9.05 -21.29 -11.51
C TRP A 147 7.85 -20.36 -11.71
N ILE A 148 6.78 -20.48 -10.91
CA ILE A 148 5.64 -19.55 -10.94
C ILE A 148 6.08 -18.11 -10.63
N THR A 149 6.95 -17.95 -9.64
CA THR A 149 7.50 -16.63 -9.27
C THR A 149 8.33 -16.04 -10.41
N MET A 150 9.11 -16.86 -11.12
CA MET A 150 9.86 -16.44 -12.31
C MET A 150 8.92 -16.00 -13.44
N LEU A 151 7.84 -16.74 -13.71
CA LEU A 151 6.83 -16.33 -14.69
C LEU A 151 6.19 -14.98 -14.32
N ALA A 152 5.88 -14.76 -13.05
CA ALA A 152 5.32 -13.50 -12.59
C ALA A 152 6.27 -12.30 -12.77
N TYR A 153 7.59 -12.52 -12.64
CA TYR A 153 8.60 -11.51 -12.91
C TYR A 153 8.68 -11.15 -14.40
N TYR A 154 8.67 -12.14 -15.30
CA TYR A 154 8.81 -11.92 -16.75
C TYR A 154 7.53 -11.47 -17.46
N PHE A 155 6.40 -12.09 -17.13
CA PHE A 155 5.12 -11.83 -17.82
C PHE A 155 4.24 -10.82 -17.09
N GLY A 156 4.67 -10.38 -15.91
CA GLY A 156 3.91 -9.47 -15.08
C GLY A 156 2.73 -10.15 -14.39
N SER A 157 2.55 -9.86 -13.11
CA SER A 157 1.29 -10.11 -12.42
C SER A 157 0.23 -9.16 -12.98
N SER A 158 -1.02 -9.61 -13.11
CA SER A 158 -2.21 -8.89 -13.64
C SER A 158 -2.52 -7.52 -12.99
N ALA A 159 -1.67 -7.02 -12.10
CA ALA A 159 -1.67 -5.68 -11.53
C ALA A 159 -1.43 -4.58 -12.58
N ASP A 160 -0.67 -4.83 -13.66
CA ASP A 160 -0.48 -3.83 -14.74
C ASP A 160 -1.79 -3.56 -15.51
N THR A 161 -2.67 -4.56 -15.61
CA THR A 161 -3.99 -4.40 -16.26
C THR A 161 -4.90 -3.42 -15.51
N LYS A 162 -4.85 -3.40 -14.16
CA LYS A 162 -5.60 -2.41 -13.36
C LYS A 162 -5.09 -0.99 -13.59
N ARG A 163 -3.78 -0.82 -13.78
CA ARG A 163 -3.16 0.48 -14.05
C ARG A 163 -3.52 1.01 -15.44
N PHE A 164 -3.59 0.12 -16.44
CA PHE A 164 -4.03 0.46 -17.79
C PHE A 164 -5.50 0.90 -17.83
N GLN A 165 -6.38 0.22 -17.08
CA GLN A 165 -7.79 0.59 -17.01
C GLN A 165 -8.04 1.93 -16.29
N LEU A 166 -7.24 2.26 -15.27
CA LEU A 166 -7.34 3.54 -14.56
C LEU A 166 -6.81 4.73 -15.37
N GLN A 167 -5.88 4.50 -16.31
CA GLN A 167 -5.39 5.54 -17.21
C GLN A 167 -6.30 5.75 -18.43
N ALA A 168 -6.98 4.71 -18.89
CA ALA A 168 -7.96 4.80 -19.99
C ALA A 168 -9.33 5.39 -19.56
N ALA A 169 -9.57 5.53 -18.25
CA ALA A 169 -10.78 6.11 -17.67
C ALA A 169 -10.65 7.61 -17.33
N LYS A 170 -9.54 8.26 -17.71
CA LYS A 170 -9.35 9.72 -17.67
C LYS A 170 -9.46 10.30 -19.07
#